data_AF-A0A3D0I389-F1
#
_entry.id   AF-A0A3D0I389-F1
#
_cell.length_a   1.000
_cell.length_b   1.000
_cell.length_c   1.000
_cell.angle_alpha   90.00
_cell.angle_beta   90.00
_cell.angle_gamma   90.00
#
_symmetry.space_group_name_H-M   'P 1'
#
loop_
_entity.id
_entity.type
_entity.pdbx_description
1 polymer ?
#
loop_
_entity_poly.entity_id
_entity_poly.type
_entity_poly.pdbx_seq_one_letter_code
_entity_poly.pdbx_strand_id
1 'polypeptide(L)'
;MSSTDACRTARAALEEAFLERRTPGSEIRAHLDSCVACREVETELRAVAEALRALPAGAPPEPLIARTLLRGRAELSSQSPALARAGPLGPRLPRGFAGEFLRLFGVATAALPLVLVWNTLVLRLGGRLLAGFVPEPVLSVLAGAYLASVAGWMAFVYGSIPFVAHRRVQRATSEVTG
;
A
#
# COMPACT_ATOMS: atom_id res chain seq x y z
N MET A 1 1.59 28.53 -17.80
CA MET A 1 1.82 27.28 -17.04
C MET A 1 2.92 27.57 -16.04
N SER A 2 2.74 27.29 -14.75
CA SER A 2 3.80 27.59 -13.75
C SER A 2 5.00 26.65 -13.95
N SER A 3 6.22 27.08 -13.61
CA SER A 3 7.40 26.20 -13.75
C SER A 3 7.27 24.94 -12.89
N THR A 4 6.55 25.03 -11.78
CA THR A 4 6.22 23.92 -10.87
C THR A 4 5.31 22.89 -11.52
N ASP A 5 4.33 23.32 -12.33
CA ASP A 5 3.44 22.40 -13.04
C ASP A 5 4.15 21.73 -14.22
N ALA A 6 5.00 22.47 -14.94
CA ALA A 6 5.82 21.89 -16.01
C ALA A 6 6.78 20.81 -15.48
N CYS A 7 7.41 21.06 -14.33
CA CYS A 7 8.32 20.12 -13.67
C CYS A 7 7.58 18.85 -13.19
N ARG A 8 6.37 19.01 -12.65
CA ARG A 8 5.51 17.88 -12.23
C ARG A 8 5.10 17.01 -13.41
N THR A 9 4.65 17.62 -14.49
CA THR A 9 4.25 16.90 -15.71
C THR A 9 5.44 16.17 -16.36
N ALA A 10 6.60 16.83 -16.45
CA ALA A 10 7.81 16.22 -16.99
C ALA A 10 8.27 15.01 -16.16
N ARG A 11 8.19 15.10 -14.83
CA ARG A 11 8.53 13.99 -13.93
C ARG A 11 7.58 12.80 -14.09
N ALA A 12 6.27 13.04 -14.11
CA ALA A 12 5.29 11.98 -14.31
C ALA A 12 5.49 11.25 -15.65
N ALA A 13 5.74 12.01 -16.72
CA ALA A 13 5.98 11.44 -18.04
C ALA A 13 7.32 10.67 -18.15
N LEU A 14 8.34 11.04 -17.36
CA LEU A 14 9.60 10.29 -17.26
C LEU A 14 9.41 8.94 -16.55
N GLU A 15 8.65 8.93 -15.47
CA GLU A 15 8.33 7.73 -14.71
C GLU A 15 7.47 6.76 -15.55
N GLU A 16 6.47 7.28 -16.28
CA GLU A 16 5.65 6.50 -17.19
C GLU A 16 6.47 5.90 -18.34
N ALA A 17 7.29 6.71 -19.01
CA ALA A 17 8.17 6.23 -20.09
C ALA A 17 9.14 5.15 -19.60
N PHE A 18 9.66 5.28 -18.37
CA PHE A 18 10.51 4.27 -17.75
C PHE A 18 9.78 2.94 -17.51
N LEU A 19 8.56 2.98 -16.96
CA LEU A 19 7.75 1.78 -16.69
C LEU A 19 7.40 1.03 -17.98
N GLU A 20 7.09 1.76 -19.04
CA GLU A 20 6.76 1.21 -20.35
C GLU A 20 7.99 0.87 -21.21
N ARG A 21 9.20 1.12 -20.70
CA ARG A 21 10.47 0.95 -21.41
C ARG A 21 10.56 1.74 -22.71
N ARG A 22 9.94 2.92 -22.76
CA ARG A 22 9.97 3.85 -23.90
C ARG A 22 10.94 5.00 -23.66
N THR A 23 11.46 5.59 -24.73
CA THR A 23 12.25 6.82 -24.63
C THR A 23 11.31 8.01 -24.43
N PRO A 24 11.61 8.95 -23.52
CA PRO A 24 10.79 10.14 -23.33
C PRO A 24 10.76 10.99 -24.62
N GLY A 25 9.64 11.69 -24.83
CA GLY A 25 9.41 12.58 -25.97
C GLY A 25 10.41 13.75 -26.03
N SER A 26 10.53 14.39 -27.19
CA SER A 26 11.47 15.51 -27.42
C SER A 26 11.23 16.70 -26.48
N GLU A 27 9.98 16.98 -26.14
CA GLU A 27 9.60 18.07 -25.24
C GLU A 27 10.10 17.86 -23.80
N ILE A 28 10.08 16.61 -23.32
CA ILE A 28 10.59 16.24 -21.99
C ILE A 28 12.12 16.34 -21.97
N ARG A 29 12.80 15.95 -23.06
CA ARG A 29 14.25 16.11 -23.19
C ARG A 29 14.67 17.56 -23.15
N ALA A 30 13.97 18.44 -23.87
CA ALA A 30 14.22 19.87 -23.80
C ALA A 30 14.03 20.42 -22.37
N HIS A 31 13.06 19.89 -21.61
CA HIS A 31 12.90 20.27 -20.20
C HIS A 31 14.08 19.81 -19.33
N LEU A 32 14.58 18.58 -19.52
CA LEU A 32 15.72 18.01 -18.79
C LEU A 32 17.02 18.81 -18.98
N ASP A 33 17.22 19.37 -20.17
CA ASP A 33 18.36 20.24 -20.47
C ASP A 33 18.33 21.53 -19.63
N SER A 34 17.13 22.01 -19.29
CA SER A 34 16.92 23.22 -18.49
C SER A 34 16.70 22.98 -16.99
N CYS A 35 16.31 21.77 -16.56
CA CYS A 35 15.92 21.47 -15.18
C CYS A 35 16.81 20.42 -14.52
N VAL A 36 17.64 20.86 -13.57
CA VAL A 36 18.58 19.99 -12.82
C VAL A 36 17.85 18.90 -12.05
N ALA A 37 16.73 19.23 -11.39
CA ALA A 37 15.97 18.28 -10.59
C ALA A 37 15.39 17.13 -11.43
N CYS A 38 14.81 17.42 -12.60
CA CYS A 38 14.31 16.37 -13.50
C CYS A 38 15.44 15.50 -14.06
N ARG A 39 16.63 16.09 -14.27
CA ARG A 39 17.82 15.38 -14.76
C ARG A 39 18.37 14.40 -13.73
N GLU A 40 18.37 14.77 -12.46
CA GLU A 40 18.73 13.85 -11.37
C GLU A 40 17.78 12.65 -11.34
N VAL A 41 16.47 12.88 -11.46
CA VAL A 41 15.46 11.80 -11.51
C VAL A 41 15.69 10.88 -12.70
N GLU A 42 15.97 11.42 -13.90
CA GLU A 42 16.29 10.60 -15.07
C GLU A 42 17.55 9.74 -14.86
N THR A 43 18.57 10.31 -14.21
CA THR A 43 19.83 9.61 -13.91
C THR A 43 19.60 8.48 -12.91
N GLU A 44 18.79 8.69 -11.87
CA GLU A 44 18.37 7.66 -10.94
C GLU A 44 17.60 6.53 -11.63
N LEU A 45 16.64 6.88 -12.50
CA LEU A 45 15.86 5.90 -13.25
C LEU A 45 16.77 5.03 -14.14
N ARG A 46 17.74 5.62 -14.85
CA ARG A 46 18.71 4.84 -15.63
C ARG A 46 19.55 3.90 -14.76
N ALA A 47 20.00 4.34 -13.59
CA ALA A 47 20.73 3.48 -12.65
C ALA A 47 19.88 2.30 -12.16
N VAL A 48 18.58 2.54 -11.93
CA VAL A 48 17.62 1.47 -11.58
C VAL A 48 17.41 0.51 -12.75
N ALA A 49 17.25 0.99 -13.99
CA ALA A 49 17.15 0.12 -15.16
C ALA A 49 18.38 -0.78 -15.33
N GLU A 50 19.58 -0.24 -15.12
CA GLU A 50 20.80 -1.03 -15.26
C GLU A 50 20.94 -2.07 -14.15
N ALA A 51 20.61 -1.70 -12.90
CA ALA A 51 20.53 -2.65 -11.80
C ALA A 51 19.50 -3.76 -12.07
N LEU A 52 18.34 -3.42 -12.66
CA LEU A 52 17.30 -4.37 -13.06
C LEU A 52 17.72 -5.31 -14.18
N ARG A 53 18.56 -4.86 -15.12
CA ARG A 53 19.11 -5.70 -16.21
C ARG A 53 20.16 -6.68 -15.72
N ALA A 54 20.90 -6.33 -14.66
CA ALA A 54 21.91 -7.21 -14.05
C ALA A 54 21.30 -8.37 -13.24
N LEU A 55 19.97 -8.41 -13.08
CA LEU A 55 19.27 -9.43 -12.32
C LEU A 55 18.81 -10.59 -13.23
N PRO A 56 19.04 -11.86 -12.82
CA PRO A 56 18.54 -13.01 -13.55
C PRO A 56 16.99 -13.00 -13.53
N ALA A 57 16.38 -13.25 -14.69
CA ALA A 57 14.94 -13.29 -14.84
C ALA A 57 14.33 -14.42 -13.98
N GLY A 58 13.50 -14.08 -13.01
CA GLY A 58 12.69 -15.06 -12.27
C GLY A 58 12.60 -14.90 -10.74
N ALA A 59 13.41 -14.02 -10.12
CA ALA A 59 13.29 -13.75 -8.68
C ALA A 59 13.21 -12.24 -8.45
N PRO A 60 12.14 -11.70 -7.83
CA PRO A 60 12.16 -10.32 -7.38
C PRO A 60 13.21 -10.23 -6.26
N PRO A 61 14.30 -9.47 -6.44
CA PRO A 61 15.38 -9.51 -5.47
C PRO A 61 14.91 -8.79 -4.20
N GLU A 62 15.05 -9.47 -3.06
CA GLU A 62 14.83 -8.92 -1.72
C GLU A 62 15.35 -7.49 -1.52
N PRO A 63 16.52 -7.08 -2.05
CA PRO A 63 16.97 -5.69 -1.91
C PRO A 63 16.09 -4.67 -2.63
N LEU A 64 15.42 -5.00 -3.75
CA LEU A 64 14.45 -4.10 -4.41
C LEU A 64 13.11 -4.05 -3.67
N ILE A 65 12.69 -5.15 -3.05
CA ILE A 65 11.52 -5.16 -2.16
C ILE A 65 11.82 -4.33 -0.91
N ALA A 66 12.98 -4.51 -0.29
CA ALA A 66 13.41 -3.71 0.85
C ALA A 66 13.53 -2.22 0.48
N ARG A 67 14.06 -1.89 -0.70
CA ARG A 67 14.21 -0.50 -1.14
C ARG A 67 12.89 0.15 -1.53
N THR A 68 11.97 -0.59 -2.16
CA THR A 68 10.60 -0.10 -2.45
C THR A 68 9.75 -0.03 -1.18
N LEU A 69 9.93 -0.92 -0.20
CA LEU A 69 9.33 -0.81 1.13
C LEU A 69 9.91 0.38 1.92
N LEU A 70 11.22 0.64 1.82
CA LEU A 70 11.86 1.80 2.45
C LEU A 70 11.45 3.12 1.79
N ARG A 71 11.36 3.17 0.45
CA ARG A 71 10.85 4.33 -0.28
C ARG A 71 9.36 4.54 0.00
N GLY A 72 8.55 3.48 -0.03
CA GLY A 72 7.14 3.52 0.35
C GLY A 72 6.93 3.97 1.81
N ARG A 73 7.81 3.55 2.73
CA ARG A 73 7.82 4.03 4.12
C ARG A 73 8.22 5.51 4.23
N ALA A 74 9.14 5.98 3.40
CA ALA A 74 9.54 7.39 3.33
C ALA A 74 8.46 8.28 2.67
N GLU A 75 7.75 7.76 1.67
CA GLU A 75 6.58 8.41 1.05
C GLU A 75 5.42 8.50 2.06
N LEU A 76 5.16 7.42 2.81
CA LEU A 76 4.17 7.40 3.88
C LEU A 76 4.55 8.30 5.06
N SER A 77 5.84 8.42 5.39
CA SER A 77 6.31 9.32 6.45
C SER A 77 6.31 10.79 6.04
N SER A 78 6.58 11.10 4.77
CA SER A 78 6.51 12.47 4.22
C SER A 78 5.07 12.95 3.96
N GLN A 79 4.12 12.03 3.70
CA GLN A 79 2.69 12.33 3.68
C GLN A 79 2.08 12.50 5.09
N SER A 80 2.85 12.25 6.15
CA SER A 80 2.49 12.59 7.54
C SER A 80 3.48 13.58 8.15
N PRO A 81 3.49 14.86 7.71
CA PRO A 81 4.39 15.87 8.26
C PRO A 81 4.08 16.27 9.72
N ALA A 82 3.13 15.60 10.39
CA ALA A 82 2.76 15.87 11.77
C ALA A 82 3.45 14.97 12.82
N LEU A 83 4.11 13.87 12.42
CA LEU A 83 4.59 12.85 13.38
C LEU A 83 6.11 12.83 13.60
N ALA A 84 6.91 13.41 12.71
CA ALA A 84 8.38 13.30 12.79
C ALA A 84 9.09 14.50 13.46
N ARG A 85 8.37 15.57 13.81
CA ARG A 85 8.96 16.80 14.38
C ARG A 85 8.52 17.13 15.81
N ALA A 86 7.92 16.18 16.51
CA ALA A 86 7.71 16.30 17.94
C ALA A 86 8.87 15.59 18.65
N GLY A 87 9.60 16.34 19.49
CA GLY A 87 10.38 15.73 20.58
C GLY A 87 9.48 14.92 21.52
N PRO A 88 9.94 14.52 22.71
CA PRO A 88 9.19 13.67 23.62
C PRO A 88 7.99 14.43 24.22
N LEU A 89 6.94 14.57 23.43
CA LEU A 89 5.61 15.01 23.79
C LEU A 89 4.72 13.93 23.20
N GLY A 90 4.25 13.02 24.08
CA GLY A 90 3.52 11.82 23.71
C GLY A 90 2.45 12.14 22.65
N PRO A 91 2.22 11.23 21.67
CA PRO A 91 1.32 11.48 20.56
C PRO A 91 -0.07 11.74 21.14
N ARG A 92 -0.45 13.03 21.22
CA ARG A 92 -1.78 13.43 21.63
C ARG A 92 -2.70 13.07 20.48
N LEU A 93 -3.28 11.87 20.57
CA LEU A 93 -4.32 11.38 19.67
C LEU A 93 -5.39 12.48 19.53
N PRO A 94 -5.91 12.71 18.31
CA PRO A 94 -6.90 13.75 18.10
C PRO A 94 -8.14 13.47 18.96
N ARG A 95 -8.71 14.54 19.55
CA ARG A 95 -9.89 14.43 20.43
C ARG A 95 -11.03 13.77 19.64
N GLY A 96 -11.57 12.65 20.16
CA GLY A 96 -12.60 11.86 19.49
C GLY A 96 -12.11 10.57 18.81
N PHE A 97 -10.78 10.37 18.67
CA PHE A 97 -10.21 9.15 18.08
C PHE A 97 -10.67 7.86 18.78
N ALA A 98 -10.64 7.83 20.11
CA ALA A 98 -11.00 6.65 20.88
C ALA A 98 -12.47 6.24 20.62
N GLY A 99 -13.39 7.21 20.54
CA GLY A 99 -14.80 6.94 20.27
C GLY A 99 -15.05 6.40 18.86
N GLU A 100 -14.45 7.01 17.83
CA GLU A 100 -14.60 6.54 16.45
C GLU A 100 -13.91 5.20 16.22
N PHE A 101 -12.76 4.96 16.88
CA PHE A 101 -12.09 3.66 16.89
C PHE A 101 -12.99 2.58 17.51
N LEU A 102 -13.54 2.81 18.70
CA LEU A 102 -14.46 1.89 19.37
C LEU A 102 -15.71 1.62 18.53
N ARG A 103 -16.25 2.63 17.85
CA ARG A 103 -17.41 2.47 16.95
C ARG A 103 -17.08 1.59 15.75
N LEU A 104 -15.98 1.88 15.04
CA LEU A 104 -15.56 1.11 13.87
C LEU A 104 -15.18 -0.33 14.27
N PHE A 105 -14.51 -0.49 15.40
CA PHE A 105 -14.18 -1.79 15.94
C PHE A 105 -15.42 -2.58 16.35
N GLY A 106 -16.41 -1.92 16.97
CA GLY A 106 -17.71 -2.53 17.30
C GLY A 106 -18.46 -3.03 16.08
N VAL A 107 -18.55 -2.22 15.01
CA VAL A 107 -19.18 -2.63 13.74
C VAL A 107 -18.43 -3.80 13.10
N ALA A 108 -17.10 -3.75 13.06
CA ALA A 108 -16.29 -4.84 12.52
C ALA A 108 -16.47 -6.14 13.32
N THR A 109 -16.52 -6.05 14.66
CA THR A 109 -16.70 -7.21 15.54
C THR A 109 -18.10 -7.82 15.41
N ALA A 110 -19.13 -7.01 15.16
CA ALA A 110 -20.49 -7.50 14.94
C ALA A 110 -20.62 -8.38 13.69
N ALA A 111 -19.76 -8.20 12.69
CA ALA A 111 -19.74 -9.04 11.48
C ALA A 111 -18.97 -10.36 11.66
N LEU A 112 -18.15 -10.46 12.71
CA LEU A 112 -17.25 -11.59 12.93
C LEU A 112 -17.98 -12.94 13.16
N PRO A 113 -19.09 -13.01 13.93
CA PRO A 113 -19.85 -14.23 14.10
C PRO A 113 -20.41 -14.75 12.77
N LEU A 114 -20.92 -13.86 11.93
CA LEU A 114 -21.46 -14.22 10.61
C LEU A 114 -20.36 -14.79 9.70
N VAL A 115 -19.17 -14.18 9.72
CA VAL A 115 -18.03 -14.67 8.95
C VAL A 115 -17.55 -16.02 9.46
N LEU A 116 -17.53 -16.26 10.77
CA LEU A 116 -17.19 -17.57 11.34
C LEU A 116 -18.20 -18.65 10.97
N VAL A 117 -19.50 -18.35 11.04
CA VAL A 117 -20.57 -19.27 10.62
C VAL A 117 -20.44 -19.59 9.13
N TRP A 118 -20.16 -18.59 8.29
CA TRP A 118 -19.95 -18.80 6.86
C TRP A 118 -18.73 -19.67 6.57
N ASN A 119 -17.58 -19.38 7.18
CA ASN A 119 -16.34 -20.16 7.01
C ASN A 119 -16.52 -21.62 7.43
N THR A 120 -17.18 -21.86 8.56
CA THR A 120 -17.45 -23.23 9.04
C THR A 120 -18.38 -23.97 8.08
N LEU A 121 -19.38 -23.29 7.52
CA LEU A 121 -20.26 -23.87 6.51
C LEU A 121 -19.51 -24.20 5.21
N VAL A 122 -18.67 -23.29 4.71
CA VAL A 122 -17.85 -23.50 3.51
C VAL A 122 -16.87 -24.65 3.69
N LEU A 123 -16.16 -24.72 4.80
CA LEU A 123 -15.22 -25.82 5.06
C LEU A 123 -15.94 -27.16 5.19
N ARG A 124 -17.13 -27.19 5.81
CA ARG A 124 -17.89 -28.43 6.03
C ARG A 124 -18.61 -28.91 4.78
N LEU A 125 -19.20 -28.02 3.98
CA LEU A 125 -19.81 -28.39 2.69
C LEU A 125 -18.76 -28.65 1.61
N GLY A 126 -17.76 -27.78 1.51
CA GLY A 126 -16.66 -27.91 0.55
C GLY A 126 -15.89 -29.20 0.78
N GLY A 127 -15.53 -29.51 2.04
CA GLY A 127 -14.88 -30.77 2.38
C GLY A 127 -15.71 -31.99 1.98
N ARG A 128 -17.03 -31.98 2.21
CA ARG A 128 -17.93 -33.09 1.81
C ARG A 128 -18.06 -33.24 0.30
N LEU A 129 -18.12 -32.14 -0.45
CA LEU A 129 -18.24 -32.16 -1.90
C LEU A 129 -16.94 -32.60 -2.58
N LEU A 130 -15.79 -32.21 -2.02
CA LEU A 130 -14.47 -32.49 -2.58
C LEU A 130 -13.88 -33.83 -2.14
N ALA A 131 -14.33 -34.41 -1.02
CA ALA A 131 -13.85 -35.70 -0.52
C ALA A 131 -14.04 -36.86 -1.52
N GLY A 132 -14.99 -36.75 -2.46
CA GLY A 132 -15.19 -37.76 -3.51
C GLY A 132 -14.26 -37.62 -4.72
N PHE A 133 -13.57 -36.49 -4.88
CA PHE A 133 -12.82 -36.15 -6.09
C PHE A 133 -11.34 -35.85 -5.84
N VAL A 134 -10.96 -35.50 -4.60
CA VAL A 134 -9.64 -34.97 -4.28
C VAL A 134 -9.02 -35.78 -3.13
N PRO A 135 -7.73 -36.17 -3.23
CA PRO A 135 -7.03 -36.85 -2.15
C PRO A 135 -6.97 -36.00 -0.87
N GLU A 136 -7.10 -36.63 0.29
CA GLU A 136 -7.00 -35.98 1.61
C GLU A 136 -5.82 -35.00 1.80
N PRO A 137 -4.58 -35.30 1.36
CA PRO A 137 -3.46 -34.36 1.53
C PRO A 137 -3.63 -33.07 0.71
N VAL A 138 -4.35 -33.11 -0.40
CA VAL A 138 -4.62 -31.90 -1.21
C VAL A 138 -5.74 -31.07 -0.56
N LEU A 139 -6.74 -31.74 0.03
CA LEU A 139 -7.81 -31.12 0.80
C LEU A 139 -7.27 -30.34 2.03
N SER A 140 -6.30 -30.90 2.75
CA SER A 140 -5.71 -30.24 3.92
C SER A 140 -4.90 -28.99 3.54
N VAL A 141 -4.16 -29.04 2.43
CA VAL A 141 -3.43 -27.87 1.88
C VAL A 141 -4.41 -26.79 1.43
N LEU A 142 -5.51 -27.15 0.75
CA LEU A 142 -6.53 -26.20 0.33
C LEU A 142 -7.20 -25.52 1.53
N ALA A 143 -7.55 -26.29 2.56
CA ALA A 143 -8.13 -25.76 3.80
C ALA A 143 -7.15 -24.81 4.51
N GLY A 144 -5.87 -25.17 4.56
CA GLY A 144 -4.82 -24.32 5.11
C GLY A 144 -4.64 -23.00 4.35
N ALA A 145 -4.58 -23.06 3.01
CA ALA A 145 -4.46 -21.87 2.17
C ALA A 145 -5.68 -20.94 2.29
N TYR A 146 -6.88 -21.51 2.39
CA TYR A 146 -8.11 -20.78 2.64
C TYR A 146 -8.06 -20.06 4.00
N LEU A 147 -7.72 -20.77 5.08
CA LEU A 147 -7.60 -20.19 6.42
C LEU A 147 -6.55 -19.09 6.48
N ALA A 148 -5.39 -19.29 5.85
CA ALA A 148 -4.35 -18.27 5.77
C ALA A 148 -4.83 -17.01 5.02
N SER A 149 -5.58 -17.18 3.94
CA SER A 149 -6.15 -16.08 3.17
C SER A 149 -7.19 -15.30 3.98
N VAL A 150 -8.07 -15.99 4.70
CA VAL A 150 -9.06 -15.38 5.59
C VAL A 150 -8.39 -14.63 6.74
N ALA A 151 -7.37 -15.24 7.36
CA ALA A 151 -6.58 -14.60 8.42
C ALA A 151 -5.86 -13.35 7.91
N GLY A 152 -5.27 -13.40 6.71
CA GLY A 152 -4.63 -12.25 6.07
C GLY A 152 -5.63 -11.12 5.80
N TRP A 153 -6.80 -11.44 5.27
CA TRP A 153 -7.88 -10.46 5.07
C TRP A 153 -8.35 -9.84 6.38
N MET A 154 -8.54 -10.63 7.43
CA MET A 154 -8.90 -10.13 8.75
C MET A 154 -7.81 -9.21 9.32
N ALA A 155 -6.55 -9.61 9.25
CA ALA A 155 -5.43 -8.78 9.69
C ALA A 155 -5.38 -7.45 8.94
N PHE A 156 -5.63 -7.46 7.62
CA PHE A 156 -5.70 -6.25 6.82
C PHE A 156 -6.87 -5.34 7.21
N VAL A 157 -8.08 -5.90 7.33
CA VAL A 157 -9.29 -5.14 7.70
C VAL A 157 -9.13 -4.52 9.09
N TYR A 158 -8.79 -5.32 10.10
CA TYR A 158 -8.61 -4.84 11.47
C TYR A 158 -7.40 -3.91 11.61
N GLY A 159 -6.31 -4.17 10.89
CA GLY A 159 -5.14 -3.30 10.84
C GLY A 159 -5.41 -1.94 10.18
N SER A 160 -6.40 -1.85 9.29
CA SER A 160 -6.78 -0.60 8.62
C SER A 160 -7.69 0.31 9.45
N ILE A 161 -8.40 -0.22 10.46
CA ILE A 161 -9.30 0.53 11.35
C ILE A 161 -8.65 1.78 11.95
N PRO A 162 -7.45 1.72 12.59
CA PRO A 162 -6.84 2.92 13.17
C PRO A 162 -6.53 4.00 12.13
N PHE A 163 -6.17 3.61 10.91
CA PHE A 163 -5.90 4.56 9.82
C PHE A 163 -7.18 5.27 9.35
N VAL A 164 -8.28 4.52 9.21
CA VAL A 164 -9.58 5.07 8.83
C VAL A 164 -10.13 6.00 9.92
N ALA A 165 -10.04 5.59 11.19
CA ALA A 165 -10.45 6.41 12.33
C ALA A 165 -9.68 7.74 12.37
N HIS A 166 -8.36 7.69 12.18
CA HIS A 166 -7.51 8.88 12.13
C HIS A 166 -7.91 9.84 11.00
N ARG A 167 -8.09 9.32 9.77
CA ARG A 167 -8.51 10.14 8.61
C ARG A 167 -9.88 10.78 8.81
N ARG A 168 -10.85 10.07 9.40
CA ARG A 168 -12.20 10.59 9.63
C ARG A 168 -12.19 11.74 10.65
N VAL A 169 -11.47 11.56 11.75
CA VAL A 169 -11.35 12.60 12.78
C VAL A 169 -10.65 13.84 12.23
N GLN A 170 -9.60 13.66 11.42
CA GLN A 170 -8.90 14.78 10.77
C GLN A 170 -9.81 15.61 9.85
N ARG A 171 -10.63 14.94 9.03
CA ARG A 171 -11.60 15.62 8.15
C ARG A 171 -12.66 16.40 8.93
N ALA A 172 -13.21 15.78 9.97
CA ALA A 172 -14.20 16.42 10.83
C ALA A 172 -13.62 17.66 11.54
N THR A 173 -12.35 17.63 11.96
CA THR A 173 -11.71 18.82 12.53
C THR A 173 -11.46 19.93 11.51
N SER A 174 -11.10 19.60 10.26
CA SER A 174 -10.84 20.62 9.23
C SER A 174 -12.11 21.35 8.77
N GLU A 175 -13.26 20.67 8.75
CA GLU A 175 -14.55 21.27 8.37
C GLU A 175 -15.12 22.23 9.43
N VAL A 176 -14.71 22.08 10.69
CA VAL A 176 -15.18 22.93 11.80
C VAL A 176 -14.33 24.21 11.94
N THR A 177 -13.11 24.21 11.39
CA THR A 177 -12.15 25.32 11.52
C THR A 177 -11.94 26.15 10.25
N GLY A 178 -12.57 25.77 9.12
CA GLY A 178 -12.54 26.51 7.85
C GLY A 178 -13.87 27.19 7.59
#